data_AF-A0A2V9IQ51-F1
#
_entry.id   AF-A0A2V9IQ51-F1
#
_cell.length_a   1.000
_cell.length_b   1.000
_cell.length_c   1.000
_cell.angle_alpha   90.00
_cell.angle_beta   90.00
_cell.angle_gamma   90.00
#
_symmetry.space_group_name_H-M   'P 1'
#
loop_
_entity.id
_entity.type
_entity.pdbx_description
1 polymer ?
#
loop_
_entity_poly.entity_id
_entity_poly.type
_entity_poly.pdbx_seq_one_letter_code
_entity_poly.pdbx_strand_id
1 'polypeptide(L)' 'MAFVTVLMCVQLLLGSGNAREHLGAGVKLFQLERYSEAAKEFELALKADPGLSEARYYLAVSCFNERKYPEAREQ' A
#
# COMPACT_ATOMS: atom_id res chain seq x y z
N MET A 1 -24.84 6.50 -17.96
CA MET A 1 -23.38 6.28 -17.78
C MET A 1 -22.70 7.48 -17.10
N ALA A 2 -23.23 7.96 -15.96
CA ALA A 2 -22.66 9.08 -15.19
C ALA A 2 -22.57 8.79 -13.68
N PHE A 3 -23.15 7.69 -13.21
CA PHE A 3 -23.20 7.33 -11.79
C PHE A 3 -21.88 6.73 -11.28
N VAL A 4 -21.10 6.06 -12.14
CA VAL A 4 -19.88 5.34 -11.73
C VAL A 4 -18.69 6.29 -11.52
N THR A 5 -18.60 7.36 -12.31
CA THR A 5 -17.53 8.36 -12.21
C THR A 5 -17.68 9.28 -11.00
N VAL A 6 -18.92 9.61 -10.61
CA VAL A 6 -19.17 10.40 -9.39
C VAL A 6 -18.89 9.54 -8.14
N LEU A 7 -19.18 8.24 -8.18
CA LEU A 7 -18.87 7.33 -7.07
C LEU A 7 -17.35 7.22 -6.83
N MET A 8 -16.56 7.19 -7.91
CA MET A 8 -15.09 7.22 -7.84
C MET A 8 -14.56 8.54 -7.22
N CYS A 9 -15.23 9.67 -7.50
CA CYS A 9 -14.89 10.97 -6.90
C CYS A 9 -15.35 11.10 -5.43
N VAL A 10 -16.48 10.50 -5.05
CA VAL A 10 -16.98 10.55 -3.66
C VAL A 10 -16.18 9.63 -2.74
N GLN A 11 -15.67 8.49 -3.23
CA GLN A 11 -14.70 7.68 -2.48
C GLN A 11 -13.38 8.42 -2.23
N LEU A 12 -12.93 9.23 -3.20
CA LEU A 12 -11.74 10.07 -3.07
C LEU A 12 -11.85 11.13 -1.95
N LEU A 13 -13.08 11.58 -1.65
CA LEU A 13 -13.35 12.60 -0.62
C LEU A 13 -13.51 12.04 0.80
N LEU A 14 -13.84 10.75 0.97
CA LEU A 14 -13.98 10.11 2.29
C LEU A 14 -12.80 9.19 2.67
N GLY A 15 -11.92 8.83 1.73
CA GLY A 15 -10.90 7.78 1.92
C GLY A 15 -9.53 8.21 2.46
N SER A 16 -9.25 9.52 2.61
CA SER A 16 -7.91 10.02 2.94
C SER A 16 -7.41 9.65 4.35
N GLY A 17 -8.31 9.39 5.30
CA GLY A 17 -7.95 8.99 6.67
C GLY A 17 -7.30 7.60 6.71
N ASN A 18 -8.01 6.61 6.17
CA ASN A 18 -7.55 5.22 6.17
C ASN A 18 -6.31 5.01 5.29
N ALA A 19 -6.16 5.75 4.19
CA ALA A 19 -5.02 5.60 3.29
C ALA A 19 -3.67 5.87 4.00
N ARG A 20 -3.61 6.94 4.80
CA ARG A 20 -2.40 7.30 5.54
C ARG A 20 -2.15 6.38 6.73
N GLU A 21 -3.20 5.84 7.35
CA GLU A 21 -3.08 4.81 8.39
C GLU A 21 -2.48 3.51 7.84
N HIS A 22 -2.99 3.02 6.72
CA HIS A 22 -2.44 1.86 6.01
C HIS A 22 -0.99 2.09 5.57
N LEU A 23 -0.66 3.30 5.08
CA LEU A 23 0.72 3.67 4.78
C LEU A 23 1.62 3.55 6.03
N GLY A 24 1.19 4.10 7.17
CA GLY A 24 1.95 4.02 8.41
C GLY A 24 2.12 2.59 8.93
N ALA A 25 1.08 1.76 8.83
CA ALA A 25 1.14 0.34 9.18
C ALA A 25 2.12 -0.42 8.26
N GLY A 26 2.04 -0.17 6.95
CA GLY A 26 2.96 -0.75 5.96
C GLY A 26 4.41 -0.38 6.21
N VAL A 27 4.71 0.88 6.56
CA VAL A 27 6.08 1.31 6.88
C VAL A 27 6.62 0.60 8.13
N LYS A 28 5.79 0.42 9.17
CA LYS A 28 6.20 -0.36 10.35
C LYS A 28 6.52 -1.81 10.00
N LEU A 29 5.68 -2.45 9.17
CA LEU A 29 5.93 -3.81 8.71
C LEU A 29 7.17 -3.91 7.82
N PHE A 30 7.42 -2.90 6.99
CA PHE A 30 8.62 -2.79 6.17
C PHE A 30 9.89 -2.72 7.04
N GLN A 31 9.86 -1.94 8.13
CA GLN A 31 10.96 -1.89 9.10
C GLN A 31 11.16 -3.21 9.87
N LEU A 32 10.11 -4.01 10.03
CA LEU A 32 10.18 -5.36 10.59
C LEU A 32 10.62 -6.41 9.56
N GLU A 33 11.04 -5.99 8.36
CA GLU A 33 11.40 -6.86 7.22
C GLU A 33 10.26 -7.80 6.77
N ARG A 34 9.03 -7.51 7.19
CA ARG A 34 7.82 -8.24 6.80
C ARG A 34 7.27 -7.68 5.49
N TYR A 35 8.09 -7.76 4.45
CA TYR A 35 7.83 -7.12 3.15
C TYR A 35 6.51 -7.56 2.50
N SER A 36 6.12 -8.83 2.65
CA SER A 36 4.85 -9.37 2.12
C SER A 36 3.61 -8.70 2.74
N GLU A 37 3.66 -8.45 4.05
CA GLU A 37 2.56 -7.82 4.78
C GLU A 37 2.57 -6.31 4.60
N ALA A 38 3.77 -5.71 4.54
CA ALA A 38 3.94 -4.31 4.19
C ALA A 38 3.31 -4.01 2.81
N ALA A 39 3.57 -4.87 1.81
CA ALA A 39 2.99 -4.74 0.48
C ALA A 39 1.45 -4.73 0.51
N LYS A 40 0.82 -5.63 1.29
CA LYS A 40 -0.65 -5.64 1.44
C LYS A 40 -1.20 -4.34 2.02
N GLU A 41 -0.54 -3.80 3.05
CA GLU A 41 -0.95 -2.52 3.64
C GLU A 41 -0.79 -1.36 2.65
N PHE A 42 0.29 -1.34 1.85
CA PHE A 42 0.45 -0.32 0.81
C PHE A 42 -0.57 -0.45 -0.32
N GLU A 43 -0.97 -1.67 -0.69
CA GLU A 43 -2.07 -1.86 -1.65
C GLU A 43 -3.41 -1.34 -1.11
N LEU A 44 -3.69 -1.55 0.18
CA LEU A 44 -4.88 -0.97 0.83
C LEU A 44 -4.82 0.55 0.87
N ALA A 45 -3.65 1.12 1.17
CA ALA A 45 -3.42 2.56 1.11
C ALA A 45 -3.70 3.12 -0.29
N LEU A 46 -3.29 2.42 -1.35
CA LEU A 46 -3.54 2.80 -2.74
C LEU A 46 -4.96 2.56 -3.22
N LYS A 47 -5.67 1.60 -2.66
CA LYS A 47 -7.12 1.42 -2.90
C LYS A 47 -7.92 2.57 -2.28
N ALA A 48 -7.49 3.05 -1.12
CA ALA A 48 -8.12 4.17 -0.42
C ALA A 48 -7.76 5.53 -1.05
N ASP A 49 -6.49 5.72 -1.39
CA ASP A 49 -5.99 6.87 -2.14
C ASP A 49 -5.02 6.43 -3.26
N PRO A 50 -5.51 6.27 -4.50
CA PRO A 50 -4.68 5.92 -5.64
C PRO A 50 -3.61 6.97 -5.96
N GLY A 51 -3.75 8.21 -5.46
CA GLY A 51 -2.81 9.32 -5.62
C GLY A 51 -1.66 9.30 -4.62
N LEU A 52 -1.68 8.39 -3.64
CA LEU A 52 -0.65 8.28 -2.61
C LEU A 52 0.65 7.70 -3.19
N SER A 53 1.45 8.59 -3.78
CA SER A 53 2.71 8.27 -4.46
C SER A 53 3.70 7.54 -3.53
N GLU A 54 3.65 7.87 -2.24
CA GLU A 54 4.47 7.25 -1.20
C GLU A 54 4.13 5.77 -1.01
N ALA A 55 2.84 5.40 -0.99
CA ALA A 55 2.44 3.99 -0.91
C ALA A 55 2.85 3.20 -2.17
N ARG A 56 2.80 3.81 -3.36
CA ARG A 56 3.32 3.19 -4.60
C ARG A 56 4.82 2.93 -4.51
N TYR A 57 5.58 3.91 -4.02
CA TYR A 57 7.02 3.76 -3.84
C TYR A 57 7.34 2.62 -2.87
N TYR A 58 6.74 2.62 -1.68
CA TYR A 58 6.99 1.58 -0.69
C TYR A 58 6.49 0.20 -1.11
N LEU A 59 5.39 0.11 -1.87
CA LEU A 59 4.94 -1.16 -2.45
C LEU A 59 6.00 -1.73 -3.41
N ALA A 60 6.53 -0.91 -4.31
CA ALA A 60 7.56 -1.34 -5.25
C ALA A 60 8.83 -1.81 -4.53
N VAL A 61 9.27 -1.05 -3.52
CA VAL A 61 10.42 -1.43 -2.68
C VAL A 61 10.13 -2.71 -1.90
N SER A 62 8.94 -2.88 -1.33
CA SER A 62 8.55 -4.08 -0.60
C SER A 62 8.58 -5.31 -1.51
N CYS A 63 7.98 -5.24 -2.70
CA CYS A 63 8.01 -6.35 -3.65
C CYS A 63 9.42 -6.68 -4.14
N PHE A 64 10.28 -5.66 -4.30
CA PHE A 64 11.68 -5.88 -4.69
C PHE A 64 12.47 -6.59 -3.60
N ASN A 65 12.27 -6.20 -2.34
CA ASN A 65 12.87 -6.88 -1.20
C ASN A 65 12.28 -8.29 -1.04
N GLU A 66 10.96 -8.47 -1.10
CA GLU A 66 10.32 -9.79 -0.99
C GLU A 66 10.83 -10.80 -2.04
N ARG A 67 11.16 -10.36 -3.26
CA ARG A 67 11.79 -11.22 -4.28
C ARG A 67 13.28 -11.49 -4.05
N LYS A 68 13.96 -10.67 -3.25
CA LYS A 68 15.38 -10.83 -2.88
C LYS A 68 15.60 -11.61 -1.58
N TYR A 69 14.66 -11.54 -0.64
CA TYR A 69 14.69 -12.28 0.62
C TYR A 69 14.04 -13.70 0.62
N PRO A 70 13.48 -14.30 -0.45
CA PRO A 70 13.06 -15.70 -0.37
C PRO A 70 14.28 -16.61 -0.18
N GLU A 71 15.45 -16.21 -0.68
CA GLU A 71 16.74 -16.87 -0.42
C GLU A 71 17.26 -16.70 1.02
N ALA A 72 16.77 -15.70 1.77
CA ALA A 72 17.25 -15.42 3.13
C ALA A 72 16.53 -16.23 4.22
N ARG A 73 15.44 -16.93 3.89
CA ARG A 73 14.66 -17.75 4.85
C ARG A 73 15.05 -19.23 4.84
N GLU A 74 16.02 -19.63 4.02
CA GLU A 74 16.49 -21.01 3.87
C GLU A 74 17.94 -21.23 4.37
N GLN A 75 18.36 -20.54 5.44
CA GLN A 75 19.57 -20.91 6.21
C GLN A 75 19.26 -21.17 7.67
#